data_AF-A0A432Q0G4-F1
#
_entry.id   AF-A0A432Q0G4-F1
#
_cell.length_a   1.000
_cell.length_b   1.000
_cell.length_c   1.000
_cell.angle_alpha   90.00
_cell.angle_beta   90.00
_cell.angle_gamma   90.00
#
_symmetry.space_group_name_H-M   'P 1'
#
loop_
_entity.id
_entity.type
_entity.pdbx_description
1 polymer ?
#
loop_
_entity_poly.entity_id
_entity_poly.type
_entity_poly.pdbx_seq_one_letter_code
_entity_poly.pdbx_strand_id
1 'polypeptide(L)'
;TGFKIHKKIKRKVYITKDALITETEKEFMVQKVENGLPKIYRVIKSTKSYMDFSKMSPLFLVSLPFLDCKQRVCTVNRGAFKPTGEYKKIRGFKARKVIVESHALGKKTILVQWYTKEWKELVEANKLEDEFYLNFIKAVMNEKNLTEENVPLKEIQEFLREVNEKFGGVIRTEQEMPLFNTYSEVISVKRAEIPDYIYRLPEGYTRIK
;
A
#
# COMPACT_ATOMS: atom_id res chain seq x y z
N THR A 1 -31.45 -7.98 -16.85
CA THR A 1 -30.16 -8.18 -17.53
C THR A 1 -29.32 -6.93 -17.38
N GLY A 2 -28.52 -6.83 -16.31
CA GLY A 2 -27.76 -5.62 -15.98
C GLY A 2 -26.43 -5.54 -16.73
N PHE A 3 -26.13 -4.39 -17.31
CA PHE A 3 -24.82 -4.08 -17.89
C PHE A 3 -23.72 -4.21 -16.82
N LYS A 4 -22.88 -5.25 -16.91
CA LYS A 4 -21.66 -5.36 -16.11
C LYS A 4 -20.58 -4.53 -16.80
N ILE A 5 -20.42 -3.27 -16.39
CA ILE A 5 -19.30 -2.44 -16.84
C ILE A 5 -18.03 -2.95 -16.18
N HIS A 6 -17.18 -3.64 -16.94
CA HIS A 6 -15.88 -4.09 -16.47
C HIS A 6 -14.81 -3.07 -16.87
N LYS A 7 -14.52 -2.10 -15.98
CA LYS A 7 -13.43 -1.15 -16.19
C LYS A 7 -12.11 -1.73 -15.68
N LYS A 8 -11.21 -2.08 -16.60
CA LYS A 8 -9.87 -2.56 -16.26
C LYS A 8 -8.88 -1.40 -16.30
N ILE A 9 -8.13 -1.21 -15.21
CA ILE A 9 -7.04 -0.25 -15.14
C ILE A 9 -5.75 -1.05 -14.92
N LYS A 10 -4.77 -0.89 -15.81
CA LYS A 10 -3.43 -1.42 -15.61
C LYS A 10 -2.60 -0.38 -14.87
N ARG A 11 -1.92 -0.82 -13.81
CA ARG A 11 -0.99 -0.01 -13.04
C ARG A 11 0.34 -0.74 -12.90
N LYS A 12 1.43 0.01 -12.92
CA LYS A 12 2.75 -0.44 -12.49
C LYS A 12 2.95 0.04 -11.05
N VAL A 13 3.55 -0.81 -10.23
CA VAL A 13 3.98 -0.43 -8.88
C VAL A 13 5.49 -0.64 -8.83
N TYR A 14 6.23 0.43 -8.56
CA TYR A 14 7.66 0.38 -8.33
C TYR A 14 7.90 0.51 -6.83
N ILE A 15 8.77 -0.34 -6.30
CA ILE A 15 9.02 -0.47 -4.87
C ILE A 15 10.53 -0.44 -4.66
N THR A 16 10.97 0.39 -3.75
CA THR A 16 12.33 0.44 -3.18
C THR A 16 12.20 0.63 -1.68
N LYS A 17 13.32 0.55 -0.95
CA LYS A 17 13.32 0.79 0.51
C LYS A 17 12.86 2.19 0.89
N ASP A 18 12.95 3.16 -0.01
CA ASP A 18 12.69 4.57 0.28
C ASP A 18 11.58 5.16 -0.59
N ALA A 19 11.00 4.39 -1.51
CA ALA A 19 9.94 4.85 -2.38
C ALA A 19 8.97 3.74 -2.81
N LEU A 20 7.68 4.08 -2.76
CA LEU A 20 6.57 3.35 -3.35
C LEU A 20 5.90 4.25 -4.38
N ILE A 21 5.91 3.80 -5.63
CA ILE A 21 5.37 4.56 -6.76
C ILE A 21 4.31 3.74 -7.45
N THR A 22 3.11 4.31 -7.61
CA THR A 22 2.08 3.75 -8.48
C THR A 22 1.98 4.57 -9.76
N GLU A 23 2.12 3.94 -10.91
CA GLU A 23 2.00 4.58 -12.22
C GLU A 23 0.85 3.96 -13.03
N THR A 24 0.03 4.81 -13.63
CA THR A 24 -0.93 4.46 -14.67
C THR A 24 -0.60 5.24 -15.94
N GLU A 25 -1.38 5.01 -16.99
CA GLU A 25 -1.29 5.80 -18.22
C GLU A 25 -1.55 7.29 -17.98
N LYS A 26 -2.44 7.64 -17.04
CA LYS A 26 -2.91 9.01 -16.83
C LYS A 26 -2.16 9.76 -15.75
N GLU A 27 -1.55 9.06 -14.81
CA GLU A 27 -0.99 9.66 -13.61
C GLU A 27 0.06 8.77 -12.97
N PHE A 28 0.86 9.36 -12.09
CA PHE A 28 1.64 8.61 -11.12
C PHE A 28 1.51 9.23 -9.73
N MET A 29 1.60 8.39 -8.70
CA MET A 29 1.63 8.78 -7.30
C MET A 29 2.93 8.28 -6.71
N VAL A 30 3.62 9.15 -6.00
CA VAL A 30 4.89 8.87 -5.34
C VAL A 30 4.70 9.03 -3.85
N GLN A 31 5.11 8.02 -3.11
CA GLN A 31 5.34 8.07 -1.68
C GLN A 31 6.82 7.76 -1.50
N LYS A 32 7.59 8.66 -0.90
CA LYS A 32 9.02 8.46 -0.69
C LYS A 32 9.51 9.09 0.60
N VAL A 33 10.66 8.65 1.08
CA VAL A 33 11.44 9.33 2.11
C VAL A 33 12.53 10.14 1.44
N GLU A 34 12.57 11.45 1.69
CA GLU A 34 13.56 12.36 1.14
C GLU A 34 14.10 13.25 2.26
N ASN A 35 15.41 13.22 2.48
CA ASN A 35 16.08 13.94 3.58
C ASN A 35 15.46 13.65 4.95
N GLY A 36 15.06 12.40 5.19
CA GLY A 36 14.43 11.96 6.44
C GLY A 36 12.96 12.39 6.61
N LEU A 37 12.35 13.00 5.59
CA LEU A 37 10.98 13.49 5.63
C LEU A 37 10.07 12.73 4.64
N PRO A 38 8.80 12.50 4.98
CA PRO A 38 7.85 11.87 4.08
C PRO A 38 7.43 12.83 2.95
N LYS A 39 7.58 12.36 1.71
CA LYS A 39 7.11 13.05 0.50
C LYS A 39 6.01 12.27 -0.15
N ILE A 40 4.88 12.93 -0.40
CA ILE A 40 3.75 12.32 -1.09
C ILE A 40 3.20 13.30 -2.10
N TYR A 41 3.16 12.89 -3.35
CA TYR A 41 2.54 13.69 -4.40
C TYR A 41 1.93 12.83 -5.48
N ARG A 42 0.91 13.38 -6.13
CA ARG A 42 0.23 12.79 -7.28
C ARG A 42 0.39 13.73 -8.47
N VAL A 43 0.80 13.19 -9.59
CA VAL A 43 1.01 13.92 -10.83
C VAL A 43 0.01 13.44 -11.87
N ILE A 44 -0.77 14.36 -12.43
CA ILE A 44 -1.74 14.11 -13.49
C ILE A 44 -1.11 14.52 -14.81
N LYS A 45 -0.79 13.53 -15.65
CA LYS A 45 -0.02 13.73 -16.89
C LYS A 45 -0.78 14.60 -17.89
N SER A 46 -2.09 14.38 -18.03
CA SER A 46 -2.93 15.04 -19.04
C SER A 46 -3.11 16.53 -18.83
N THR A 47 -3.19 16.99 -17.59
CA THR A 47 -3.43 18.40 -17.25
C THR A 47 -2.15 19.14 -16.88
N LYS A 48 -0.99 18.45 -16.91
CA LYS A 48 0.29 18.96 -16.39
C LYS A 48 0.13 19.55 -14.99
N SER A 49 -0.55 18.82 -14.10
CA SER A 49 -0.84 19.28 -12.74
C SER A 49 -0.37 18.30 -11.69
N TYR A 50 -0.14 18.77 -10.47
CA TYR A 50 0.18 17.90 -9.34
C TYR A 50 -0.51 18.32 -8.05
N MET A 51 -0.76 17.34 -7.18
CA MET A 51 -1.21 17.52 -5.81
C MET A 51 -0.08 17.08 -4.88
N ASP A 52 0.17 17.85 -3.83
CA ASP A 52 1.17 17.55 -2.81
C ASP A 52 0.46 17.27 -1.49
N PHE A 53 0.60 16.03 -1.04
CA PHE A 53 0.00 15.46 0.16
C PHE A 53 1.03 15.26 1.28
N SER A 54 2.26 15.78 1.15
CA SER A 54 3.30 15.61 2.19
C SER A 54 2.82 16.02 3.58
N LYS A 55 2.07 17.10 3.70
CA LYS A 55 1.53 17.56 4.99
C LYS A 55 0.50 16.61 5.59
N MET A 56 -0.10 15.75 4.77
CA MET A 56 -1.07 14.72 5.15
C MET A 56 -0.41 13.35 5.34
N SER A 57 0.93 13.26 5.36
CA SER A 57 1.67 12.01 5.61
C SER A 57 1.18 11.21 6.83
N PRO A 58 0.74 11.80 7.96
CA PRO A 58 0.24 11.00 9.07
C PRO A 58 -1.09 10.29 8.76
N LEU A 59 -1.90 10.81 7.82
CA LEU A 59 -3.14 10.15 7.39
C LEU A 59 -2.86 8.88 6.57
N PHE A 60 -1.64 8.70 6.07
CA PHE A 60 -1.28 7.43 5.41
C PHE A 60 -1.07 6.32 6.43
N LEU A 61 -0.74 6.63 7.68
CA LEU A 61 -0.67 5.62 8.76
C LEU A 61 -2.03 4.97 9.00
N VAL A 62 -3.13 5.75 8.97
CA VAL A 62 -4.50 5.22 9.12
C VAL A 62 -4.99 4.44 7.90
N SER A 63 -4.24 4.44 6.81
CA SER A 63 -4.56 3.63 5.63
C SER A 63 -4.04 2.19 5.72
N LEU A 64 -3.13 1.92 6.67
CA LEU A 64 -2.64 0.56 6.94
C LEU A 64 -3.73 -0.21 7.71
N PRO A 65 -4.31 -1.29 7.13
CA PRO A 65 -5.47 -1.96 7.70
C PRO A 65 -5.29 -2.53 9.12
N PHE A 66 -4.05 -2.85 9.48
CA PHE A 66 -3.68 -3.46 10.75
C PHE A 66 -3.27 -2.43 11.82
N LEU A 67 -3.34 -1.13 11.51
CA LEU A 67 -3.11 -0.05 12.47
C LEU A 67 -4.43 0.64 12.82
N ASP A 68 -4.71 0.76 14.12
CA ASP A 68 -5.73 1.67 14.65
C ASP A 68 -5.02 2.87 15.26
N CYS A 69 -5.21 4.07 14.68
CA CYS A 69 -4.62 5.29 15.23
C CYS A 69 -5.71 6.25 15.72
N LYS A 70 -5.66 6.59 17.00
CA LYS A 70 -6.53 7.58 17.65
C LYS A 70 -5.67 8.64 18.31
N GLN A 71 -5.95 9.92 17.99
CA GLN A 71 -5.30 11.07 18.65
C GLN A 71 -3.76 10.98 18.71
N ARG A 72 -3.13 10.52 17.62
CA ARG A 72 -1.66 10.33 17.46
C ARG A 72 -1.06 9.12 18.20
N VAL A 73 -1.88 8.28 18.81
CA VAL A 73 -1.45 6.97 19.34
C VAL A 73 -1.98 5.89 18.40
N CYS A 74 -1.08 5.04 17.91
CA CYS A 74 -1.38 3.91 17.05
C CYS A 74 -1.20 2.61 17.83
N THR A 75 -2.01 1.61 17.54
CA THR A 75 -1.84 0.25 18.04
C THR A 75 -1.92 -0.75 16.88
N VAL A 76 -1.20 -1.86 17.00
CA VAL A 76 -1.29 -2.95 16.03
C VAL A 76 -2.52 -3.79 16.34
N ASN A 77 -3.53 -3.71 15.50
CA ASN A 77 -4.72 -4.55 15.58
C ASN A 77 -4.48 -5.87 14.85
N ARG A 78 -3.81 -6.82 15.50
CA ARG A 78 -3.60 -8.17 14.95
C ARG A 78 -4.92 -8.88 14.61
N GLY A 79 -5.99 -8.58 15.35
CA GLY A 79 -7.34 -9.11 15.12
C GLY A 79 -8.01 -8.62 13.84
N ALA A 80 -7.49 -7.55 13.22
CA ALA A 80 -7.89 -7.13 11.88
C ALA A 80 -7.55 -8.18 10.82
N PHE A 81 -6.53 -9.00 11.05
CA PHE A 81 -6.05 -10.00 10.11
C PHE A 81 -6.60 -11.39 10.48
N LYS A 82 -7.54 -11.91 9.68
CA LYS A 82 -8.26 -13.15 9.95
C LYS A 82 -7.97 -14.20 8.87
N PRO A 83 -6.94 -15.05 9.06
CA PRO A 83 -6.65 -16.14 8.14
C PRO A 83 -7.80 -17.12 8.08
N THR A 84 -8.13 -17.59 6.88
CA THR A 84 -9.16 -18.62 6.69
C THR A 84 -8.50 -19.97 6.39
N GLY A 85 -9.31 -21.04 6.32
CA GLY A 85 -8.92 -22.33 5.77
C GLY A 85 -9.04 -22.43 4.24
N GLU A 86 -9.51 -21.37 3.57
CA GLU A 86 -9.80 -21.39 2.14
C GLU A 86 -8.53 -21.19 1.30
N TYR A 87 -8.43 -21.98 0.23
CA TYR A 87 -7.37 -21.90 -0.77
C TYR A 87 -7.96 -21.83 -2.18
N LYS A 88 -7.24 -21.16 -3.08
CA LYS A 88 -7.59 -21.03 -4.49
C LYS A 88 -6.32 -20.98 -5.34
N LYS A 89 -6.37 -21.48 -6.57
CA LYS A 89 -5.32 -21.23 -7.56
C LYS A 89 -5.54 -19.88 -8.22
N ILE A 90 -4.56 -18.99 -8.14
CA ILE A 90 -4.56 -17.68 -8.81
C ILE A 90 -3.27 -17.60 -9.61
N ARG A 91 -3.38 -17.40 -10.93
CA ARG A 91 -2.23 -17.34 -11.86
C ARG A 91 -1.30 -18.58 -11.76
N GLY A 92 -1.85 -19.74 -11.43
CA GLY A 92 -1.10 -20.99 -11.26
C GLY A 92 -0.58 -21.24 -9.84
N PHE A 93 -0.57 -20.23 -8.98
CA PHE A 93 -0.07 -20.34 -7.60
C PHE A 93 -1.18 -20.68 -6.62
N LYS A 94 -0.91 -21.55 -5.65
CA LYS A 94 -1.79 -21.79 -4.51
C LYS A 94 -1.78 -20.54 -3.62
N ALA A 95 -2.96 -19.95 -3.45
CA ALA A 95 -3.16 -18.78 -2.63
C ALA A 95 -4.14 -19.07 -1.49
N ARG A 96 -3.80 -18.63 -0.27
CA ARG A 96 -4.63 -18.72 0.94
C ARG A 96 -5.39 -17.42 1.13
N LYS A 97 -6.66 -17.52 1.48
CA LYS A 97 -7.50 -16.35 1.77
C LYS A 97 -7.29 -15.86 3.20
N VAL A 98 -7.17 -14.55 3.34
CA VAL A 98 -7.18 -13.80 4.59
C VAL A 98 -8.24 -12.71 4.45
N ILE A 99 -9.09 -12.59 5.47
CA ILE A 99 -10.02 -11.47 5.60
C ILE A 99 -9.33 -10.39 6.44
N VAL A 100 -9.23 -9.18 5.92
CA VAL A 100 -8.62 -8.04 6.59
C VAL A 100 -9.67 -6.97 6.85
N GLU A 101 -9.90 -6.67 8.12
CA GLU A 101 -10.83 -5.64 8.56
C GLU A 101 -10.08 -4.32 8.77
N SER A 102 -10.33 -3.34 7.91
CA SER A 102 -9.76 -1.99 8.04
C SER A 102 -10.79 -1.05 8.65
N HIS A 103 -10.35 -0.20 9.57
CA HIS A 103 -11.14 0.89 10.13
C HIS A 103 -10.56 2.25 9.68
N ALA A 104 -10.58 2.50 8.37
CA ALA A 104 -10.11 3.77 7.83
C ALA A 104 -11.19 4.85 7.97
N LEU A 105 -10.82 6.01 8.56
CA LEU A 105 -11.67 7.21 8.64
C LEU A 105 -13.09 6.95 9.22
N GLY A 106 -13.17 6.08 10.24
CA GLY A 106 -14.44 5.77 10.92
C GLY A 106 -15.36 4.82 10.16
N LYS A 107 -14.94 4.27 9.01
CA LYS A 107 -15.71 3.26 8.25
C LYS A 107 -15.01 1.92 8.30
N LYS A 108 -15.76 0.89 8.72
CA LYS A 108 -15.31 -0.50 8.62
C LYS A 108 -15.35 -0.92 7.15
N THR A 109 -14.21 -1.34 6.64
CA THR A 109 -14.05 -1.91 5.29
C THR A 109 -13.50 -3.31 5.42
N ILE A 110 -14.07 -4.26 4.69
CA ILE A 110 -13.57 -5.63 4.63
C ILE A 110 -12.82 -5.79 3.30
N LEU A 111 -11.56 -6.19 3.40
CA LEU A 111 -10.72 -6.57 2.29
C LEU A 111 -10.52 -8.09 2.32
N VAL A 112 -10.63 -8.74 1.18
CA VAL A 112 -10.27 -10.15 1.02
C VAL A 112 -8.94 -10.21 0.29
N GLN A 113 -7.90 -10.63 1.00
CA GLN A 113 -6.56 -10.76 0.45
C GLN A 113 -6.21 -12.23 0.23
N TRP A 114 -5.64 -12.52 -0.92
CA TRP A 114 -5.15 -13.83 -1.30
C TRP A 114 -3.63 -13.80 -1.28
N TYR A 115 -3.04 -14.64 -0.45
CA TYR A 115 -1.61 -14.69 -0.19
C TYR A 115 -0.99 -15.96 -0.77
N THR A 116 0.20 -15.87 -1.37
CA THR A 116 0.94 -17.05 -1.83
C THR A 116 2.40 -17.00 -1.40
N LYS A 117 2.94 -18.17 -1.03
CA LYS A 117 4.37 -18.37 -0.77
C LYS A 117 5.12 -18.94 -1.99
N GLU A 118 4.39 -19.36 -3.02
CA GLU A 118 4.97 -20.06 -4.17
C GLU A 118 5.62 -19.09 -5.16
N TRP A 119 5.16 -17.84 -5.22
CA TRP A 119 5.71 -16.81 -6.10
C TRP A 119 6.82 -16.01 -5.40
N LYS A 120 8.07 -16.48 -5.52
CA LYS A 120 9.23 -15.93 -4.80
C LYS A 120 9.46 -14.44 -5.06
N GLU A 121 9.37 -13.99 -6.32
CA GLU A 121 9.57 -12.59 -6.69
C GLU A 121 8.52 -11.68 -6.06
N LEU A 122 7.27 -12.14 -5.96
CA LEU A 122 6.20 -11.41 -5.28
C LEU A 122 6.45 -11.33 -3.77
N VAL A 123 6.90 -12.43 -3.15
CA VAL A 123 7.27 -12.44 -1.73
C VAL A 123 8.40 -11.45 -1.46
N GLU A 124 9.44 -11.42 -2.31
CA GLU A 124 10.53 -10.44 -2.21
C GLU A 124 10.04 -9.00 -2.39
N ALA A 125 9.16 -8.75 -3.36
CA ALA A 125 8.57 -7.43 -3.58
C ALA A 125 7.75 -6.96 -2.36
N ASN A 126 6.95 -7.83 -1.74
CA ASN A 126 6.22 -7.49 -0.52
C ASN A 126 7.15 -7.23 0.67
N LYS A 127 8.27 -7.97 0.83
CA LYS A 127 9.28 -7.65 1.86
C LYS A 127 9.87 -6.25 1.67
N LEU A 128 10.14 -5.88 0.42
CA LEU A 128 10.65 -4.55 0.09
C LEU A 128 9.61 -3.46 0.35
N GLU A 129 8.33 -3.77 0.14
CA GLU A 129 7.20 -2.89 0.49
C GLU A 129 7.08 -2.73 2.01
N ASP A 130 7.26 -3.80 2.79
CA ASP A 130 7.27 -3.76 4.25
C ASP A 130 8.42 -2.87 4.76
N GLU A 131 9.63 -3.01 4.19
CA GLU A 131 10.78 -2.14 4.50
C GLU A 131 10.48 -0.66 4.18
N PHE A 132 9.85 -0.39 3.04
CA PHE A 132 9.39 0.95 2.69
C PHE A 132 8.44 1.52 3.74
N TYR A 133 7.40 0.77 4.14
CA TYR A 133 6.44 1.26 5.12
C TYR A 133 7.11 1.57 6.45
N LEU A 134 8.04 0.73 6.92
CA LEU A 134 8.79 0.99 8.15
C LEU A 134 9.62 2.27 8.07
N ASN A 135 10.35 2.47 6.97
CA ASN A 135 11.12 3.70 6.74
C ASN A 135 10.21 4.94 6.64
N PHE A 136 9.07 4.80 5.97
CA PHE A 136 8.10 5.87 5.83
C PHE A 136 7.46 6.24 7.17
N ILE A 137 7.05 5.26 7.98
CA ILE A 137 6.54 5.46 9.34
C ILE A 137 7.59 6.18 10.19
N LYS A 138 8.85 5.74 10.15
CA LYS A 138 9.96 6.38 10.86
C LYS A 138 10.15 7.84 10.44
N ALA A 139 10.03 8.15 9.15
CA ALA A 139 10.10 9.52 8.65
C ALA A 139 8.94 10.39 9.17
N VAL A 140 7.72 9.83 9.23
CA VAL A 140 6.56 10.52 9.85
C VAL A 140 6.79 10.76 11.34
N MET A 141 7.31 9.76 12.06
CA MET A 141 7.63 9.89 13.49
C MET A 141 8.63 11.01 13.73
N ASN A 142 9.71 11.07 12.92
CA ASN A 142 10.70 12.14 13.00
C ASN A 142 10.09 13.52 12.69
N GLU A 143 9.30 13.64 11.62
CA GLU A 143 8.66 14.91 11.22
C GLU A 143 7.72 15.43 12.32
N LYS A 144 7.03 14.54 13.02
CA LYS A 144 6.01 14.89 14.03
C LYS A 144 6.50 14.79 15.47
N ASN A 145 7.80 14.52 15.68
CA ASN A 145 8.40 14.31 16.99
C ASN A 145 7.65 13.24 17.83
N LEU A 146 7.35 12.10 17.20
CA LEU A 146 6.67 10.96 17.82
C LEU A 146 7.68 9.89 18.23
N THR A 147 7.34 9.12 19.26
CA THR A 147 8.15 8.01 19.78
C THR A 147 7.44 6.66 19.61
N GLU A 148 8.09 5.58 20.04
CA GLU A 148 7.49 4.23 20.08
C GLU A 148 6.23 4.15 20.97
N GLU A 149 6.06 5.08 21.91
CA GLU A 149 4.84 5.18 22.72
C GLU A 149 3.64 5.69 21.88
N ASN A 150 3.91 6.46 20.83
CA ASN A 150 2.90 6.95 19.91
C ASN A 150 2.66 5.98 18.75
N VAL A 151 3.74 5.40 18.21
CA VAL A 151 3.67 4.50 17.05
C VAL A 151 4.60 3.31 17.32
N PRO A 152 4.06 2.11 17.58
CA PRO A 152 4.83 0.94 18.01
C PRO A 152 5.56 0.31 16.82
N LEU A 153 6.58 0.99 16.29
CA LEU A 153 7.31 0.61 15.08
C LEU A 153 7.92 -0.79 15.18
N LYS A 154 8.42 -1.19 16.36
CA LYS A 154 8.93 -2.55 16.60
C LYS A 154 7.84 -3.61 16.45
N GLU A 155 6.66 -3.36 17.02
CA GLU A 155 5.52 -4.30 16.94
C GLU A 155 5.01 -4.39 15.49
N ILE A 156 4.97 -3.26 14.78
CA ILE A 156 4.63 -3.21 13.35
C ILE A 156 5.59 -4.06 12.53
N GLN A 157 6.90 -3.89 12.74
CA GLN A 157 7.93 -4.65 12.05
C GLN A 157 7.79 -6.15 12.31
N GLU A 158 7.56 -6.54 13.56
CA GLU A 158 7.35 -7.94 13.93
C GLU A 158 6.10 -8.52 13.27
N PHE A 159 4.99 -7.79 13.30
CA PHE A 159 3.74 -8.23 12.67
C PHE A 159 3.87 -8.40 11.15
N LEU A 160 4.48 -7.44 10.45
CA LEU A 160 4.73 -7.54 9.01
C LEU A 160 5.61 -8.75 8.67
N ARG A 161 6.68 -8.96 9.44
CA ARG A 161 7.55 -10.14 9.30
C ARG A 161 6.76 -11.43 9.46
N GLU A 162 5.95 -11.56 10.52
CA GLU A 162 5.11 -12.74 10.75
C GLU A 162 4.14 -12.99 9.58
N VAL A 163 3.50 -11.95 9.07
CA VAL A 163 2.58 -12.05 7.93
C VAL A 163 3.31 -12.57 6.70
N ASN A 164 4.47 -11.99 6.38
CA ASN A 164 5.27 -12.39 5.23
C ASN A 164 5.77 -13.84 5.36
N GLU A 165 6.30 -14.21 6.53
CA GLU A 165 6.80 -15.56 6.81
C GLU A 165 5.69 -16.61 6.75
N LYS A 166 4.49 -16.30 7.26
CA LYS A 166 3.38 -17.26 7.34
C LYS A 166 2.58 -17.36 6.06
N PHE A 167 2.36 -16.26 5.35
CA PHE A 167 1.43 -16.18 4.22
C PHE A 167 2.10 -15.89 2.88
N GLY A 168 3.27 -15.22 2.88
CA GLY A 168 3.97 -14.81 1.66
C GLY A 168 3.46 -13.47 1.12
N GLY A 169 3.40 -13.34 -0.21
CA GLY A 169 3.02 -12.11 -0.88
C GLY A 169 1.55 -12.07 -1.32
N VAL A 170 0.98 -10.87 -1.42
CA VAL A 170 -0.43 -10.68 -1.79
C VAL A 170 -0.58 -10.73 -3.31
N ILE A 171 -1.17 -11.81 -3.83
CA ILE A 171 -1.40 -11.97 -5.27
C ILE A 171 -2.68 -11.28 -5.73
N ARG A 172 -3.68 -11.16 -4.85
CA ARG A 172 -4.95 -10.51 -5.16
C ARG A 172 -5.55 -9.86 -3.91
N THR A 173 -6.13 -8.68 -4.06
CA THR A 173 -6.99 -8.03 -3.07
C THR A 173 -8.34 -7.77 -3.68
N GLU A 174 -9.40 -8.21 -3.03
CA GLU A 174 -10.80 -8.03 -3.42
C GLU A 174 -11.47 -7.13 -2.38
N GLN A 175 -12.31 -6.20 -2.85
CA GLN A 175 -13.06 -5.29 -1.99
C GLN A 175 -14.50 -5.23 -2.50
N GLU A 176 -15.43 -5.54 -1.60
CA GLU A 176 -16.85 -5.37 -1.83
C GLU A 176 -17.24 -3.92 -1.54
N MET A 177 -17.83 -3.27 -2.54
CA MET A 177 -18.43 -1.94 -2.39
C MET A 177 -19.95 -2.05 -2.56
N PRO A 178 -20.75 -1.13 -1.99
CA PRO A 178 -22.21 -1.24 -1.98
C PRO A 178 -22.86 -1.47 -3.35
N LEU A 179 -22.23 -1.04 -4.45
CA LEU A 179 -22.78 -1.10 -5.80
C LEU A 179 -21.93 -1.93 -6.78
N PHE A 180 -20.73 -2.36 -6.40
CA PHE A 180 -19.83 -3.11 -7.28
C PHE A 180 -18.72 -3.79 -6.48
N ASN A 181 -18.20 -4.88 -7.04
CA ASN A 181 -17.01 -5.55 -6.52
C ASN A 181 -15.80 -5.11 -7.31
N THR A 182 -14.72 -4.77 -6.61
CA THR A 182 -13.42 -4.51 -7.22
C THR A 182 -12.41 -5.55 -6.79
N TYR A 183 -11.45 -5.80 -7.66
CA TYR A 183 -10.25 -6.52 -7.25
C TYR A 183 -9.04 -5.92 -7.95
N SER A 184 -7.90 -6.08 -7.31
CA SER A 184 -6.59 -5.89 -7.90
C SER A 184 -5.83 -7.21 -7.85
N GLU A 185 -5.13 -7.54 -8.92
CA GLU A 185 -4.35 -8.78 -9.05
C GLU A 185 -2.97 -8.45 -9.60
N VAL A 186 -1.95 -9.10 -9.04
CA VAL A 186 -0.58 -9.03 -9.55
C VAL A 186 -0.45 -9.90 -10.78
N ILE A 187 -0.14 -9.26 -11.91
CA ILE A 187 -0.02 -9.95 -13.21
C ILE A 187 1.42 -10.45 -13.44
N SER A 188 2.41 -9.66 -13.00
CA SER A 188 3.84 -9.97 -13.16
C SER A 188 4.65 -9.20 -12.13
N VAL A 189 5.79 -9.76 -11.72
CA VAL A 189 6.78 -9.11 -10.86
C VAL A 189 8.14 -9.26 -11.53
N LYS A 190 8.92 -8.19 -11.59
CA LYS A 190 10.28 -8.20 -12.12
C LYS A 190 11.10 -7.10 -11.48
N ARG A 191 12.42 -7.31 -11.39
CA ARG A 191 13.36 -6.23 -11.13
C ARG A 191 13.37 -5.28 -12.32
N ALA A 192 13.41 -3.99 -12.05
CA ALA A 192 13.43 -2.95 -13.08
C ALA A 192 14.11 -1.70 -12.52
N GLU A 193 14.78 -0.96 -13.39
CA GLU A 193 15.18 0.41 -13.09
C GLU A 193 13.93 1.29 -13.06
N ILE A 194 13.89 2.18 -12.07
CA ILE A 194 12.77 3.10 -11.91
C ILE A 194 13.14 4.38 -12.65
N PRO A 195 12.34 4.82 -13.63
CA PRO A 195 12.67 6.02 -14.39
C PRO A 195 12.84 7.25 -13.50
N ASP A 196 13.96 7.95 -13.64
CA ASP A 196 14.32 9.11 -12.81
C ASP A 196 13.24 10.20 -12.79
N TYR A 197 12.54 10.39 -13.92
CA TYR A 197 11.47 11.38 -14.05
C TYR A 197 10.33 11.17 -13.04
N ILE A 198 10.15 9.93 -12.55
CA ILE A 198 9.08 9.60 -11.61
C ILE A 198 9.43 10.06 -10.19
N TYR A 199 10.72 10.13 -9.83
CA TYR A 199 11.13 10.50 -8.48
C TYR A 199 11.00 11.98 -8.16
N ARG A 200 10.79 12.82 -9.17
CA ARG A 200 10.75 14.28 -9.02
C ARG A 200 9.43 14.82 -9.54
N LEU A 201 9.01 15.95 -8.97
CA LEU A 201 7.94 16.73 -9.56
C LEU A 201 8.41 17.20 -10.94
N PRO A 202 7.65 16.94 -12.02
CA PRO A 202 8.08 17.36 -13.34
C PRO A 202 8.07 18.87 -13.47
N GLU A 203 9.08 19.42 -14.16
CA GLU A 203 9.16 20.85 -14.43
C GLU A 203 7.95 21.33 -15.25
N GLY A 204 7.48 22.55 -14.96
CA GLY A 204 6.35 23.16 -15.64
C GLY A 204 4.97 22.63 -15.24
N TYR A 205 4.87 21.74 -14.24
CA TYR A 205 3.57 21.28 -13.72
C TYR A 205 2.99 22.27 -12.71
N THR A 206 1.69 22.52 -12.80
CA THR A 206 0.98 23.44 -11.91
C THR A 206 0.48 22.70 -10.67
N ARG A 207 0.75 23.27 -9.49
CA ARG A 207 0.17 22.76 -8.23
C ARG A 207 -1.33 23.04 -8.21
N ILE A 208 -2.12 21.99 -7.95
CA ILE A 208 -3.55 22.09 -7.69
C ILE A 208 -3.85 21.65 -6.25
N LYS A 209 -4.97 22.14 -5.71
CA LYS A 209 -5.42 21.86 -4.34
C LYS A 209 -6.00 20.46 -4.23
#